data_AF-A0A848ZQ04-F1
#
_entry.id   AF-A0A848ZQ04-F1
#
_cell.length_a   1.000
_cell.length_b   1.000
_cell.length_c   1.000
_cell.angle_alpha   90.00
_cell.angle_beta   90.00
_cell.angle_gamma   90.00
#
_symmetry.space_group_name_H-M   'P 1'
#
loop_
_entity.id
_entity.type
_entity.pdbx_description
1 polymer ?
#
loop_
_entity_poly.entity_id
_entity_poly.type
_entity_poly.pdbx_seq_one_letter_code
_entity_poly.pdbx_strand_id
1 'polypeptide(L)'
;YIKTLKLPGAFVCRPVLDDDNIYSGVCWSETKDGKKWVRDTGFVTILDGDNKVVSNPGGEEPTYINGELQTMHNAQDPIFNHGHDVFVDPDKNLYVCQWNAYNTAPIKLERV
;
A
#
# COMPACT_ATOMS: atom_id res chain seq x y z
N TYR A 1 -4.41 -21.90 10.97
CA TYR A 1 -3.39 -20.84 10.78
C TYR A 1 -2.32 -21.40 9.86
N ILE A 2 -1.94 -20.68 8.79
CA ILE A 2 -0.94 -21.14 7.78
C ILE A 2 0.36 -20.35 7.92
N LYS A 3 0.31 -19.02 7.82
CA LYS A 3 1.48 -18.15 7.99
C LYS A 3 1.08 -16.72 8.34
N THR A 4 2.06 -15.93 8.76
CA THR A 4 1.95 -14.47 8.93
C THR A 4 2.93 -13.80 7.98
N LEU A 5 2.49 -12.78 7.25
CA LEU A 5 3.34 -11.94 6.43
C LEU A 5 3.67 -10.66 7.19
N LYS A 6 4.95 -10.30 7.20
CA LYS A 6 5.39 -9.02 7.79
C LYS A 6 5.39 -7.97 6.69
N LEU A 7 4.63 -6.90 6.90
CA LEU A 7 4.60 -5.71 6.06
C LEU A 7 5.14 -4.53 6.89
N PRO A 8 6.47 -4.50 7.15
CA PRO A 8 7.05 -3.51 8.04
C PRO A 8 6.82 -2.09 7.49
N GLY A 9 6.43 -1.19 8.38
CA GLY A 9 6.11 0.20 8.02
C GLY A 9 4.74 0.41 7.39
N ALA A 10 4.00 -0.63 6.99
CA ALA A 10 2.68 -0.48 6.37
C ALA A 10 1.55 -0.85 7.34
N PHE A 11 0.69 0.12 7.65
CA PHE A 11 -0.55 -0.09 8.39
C PHE A 11 -1.68 -0.39 7.41
N VAL A 12 -1.69 -1.63 6.92
CA VAL A 12 -2.67 -2.14 5.96
C VAL A 12 -4.07 -2.26 6.56
N CYS A 13 -5.08 -2.08 5.72
CA CYS A 13 -6.48 -2.31 6.09
C CYS A 13 -6.94 -3.72 5.69
N ARG A 14 -7.66 -3.85 4.57
CA ARG A 14 -8.22 -5.11 4.09
C ARG A 14 -7.49 -5.58 2.82
N PRO A 15 -7.13 -6.88 2.73
CA PRO A 15 -6.63 -7.44 1.48
C PRO A 15 -7.74 -7.57 0.44
N VAL A 16 -7.41 -7.25 -0.81
CA VAL A 16 -8.25 -7.42 -1.99
C VAL A 16 -7.53 -8.38 -2.92
N LEU A 17 -8.13 -9.55 -3.15
CA LEU A 17 -7.56 -10.58 -4.00
C LEU A 17 -8.10 -10.40 -5.42
N ASP A 18 -7.21 -10.42 -6.39
CA ASP A 18 -7.54 -10.35 -7.80
C ASP A 18 -6.45 -11.06 -8.62
N ASP A 19 -6.84 -12.12 -9.32
CA ASP A 19 -5.94 -13.14 -9.91
C ASP A 19 -4.84 -13.60 -8.92
N ASP A 20 -3.58 -13.44 -9.29
CA ASP A 20 -2.42 -13.84 -8.51
C ASP A 20 -1.94 -12.73 -7.56
N ASN A 21 -2.62 -11.58 -7.50
CA ASN A 21 -2.18 -10.44 -6.70
C ASN A 21 -3.08 -10.21 -5.48
N ILE A 22 -2.47 -9.70 -4.43
CA ILE A 22 -3.17 -9.13 -3.27
C ILE A 22 -2.86 -7.64 -3.21
N TYR A 23 -3.90 -6.83 -3.25
CA TYR A 23 -3.82 -5.39 -3.13
C TYR A 23 -4.30 -4.97 -1.74
N SER A 24 -3.66 -3.98 -1.14
CA SER A 24 -4.16 -3.38 0.10
C SER A 24 -3.87 -1.89 0.14
N GLY A 25 -4.87 -1.12 0.55
CA GLY A 25 -4.65 0.23 1.03
C GLY A 25 -3.78 0.22 2.29
N VAL A 26 -2.87 1.19 2.37
CA VAL A 26 -2.05 1.50 3.53
C VAL A 26 -2.53 2.84 4.08
N CYS A 27 -3.19 2.78 5.25
CA CYS A 27 -3.87 3.96 5.82
C CYS A 27 -2.87 4.93 6.47
N TRP A 28 -1.77 4.39 6.97
CA TRP A 28 -0.61 5.13 7.45
C TRP A 28 0.65 4.34 7.14
N SER A 29 1.79 5.02 7.06
CA SER A 29 3.09 4.38 7.05
C SER A 29 3.99 4.88 8.16
N GLU A 30 5.01 4.08 8.49
CA GLU A 30 6.12 4.55 9.30
C GLU A 30 6.95 5.55 8.48
N THR A 31 7.33 6.66 9.09
CA THR A 31 8.24 7.64 8.47
C THR A 31 9.70 7.17 8.59
N LYS A 32 10.62 7.75 7.82
CA LYS A 32 12.06 7.39 7.89
C LYS A 32 12.70 7.66 9.26
N ASP A 33 12.13 8.58 10.05
CA ASP A 33 12.52 8.85 11.44
C ASP A 33 11.76 7.99 12.47
N GLY A 34 11.01 6.97 12.02
CA GLY A 34 10.39 5.95 12.87
C GLY A 34 9.05 6.35 13.50
N LYS A 35 8.43 7.46 13.07
CA LYS A 35 7.13 7.89 13.59
C LYS A 35 6.01 7.11 12.94
N LYS A 36 4.96 6.86 13.73
CA LYS A 36 3.75 6.11 13.33
C LYS A 36 2.53 7.02 13.44
N TRP A 37 1.48 6.70 12.69
CA TRP A 37 0.22 7.49 12.66
C TRP A 37 0.42 8.94 12.19
N VAL A 38 1.44 9.17 11.35
CA VAL A 38 1.69 10.47 10.73
C VAL A 38 0.70 10.65 9.59
N ARG A 39 -0.01 11.79 9.57
CA ARG A 39 -0.96 12.10 8.50
C ARG A 39 -0.26 12.08 7.15
N ASP A 40 -1.03 11.73 6.13
CA ASP A 40 -0.61 11.89 4.75
C ASP A 40 0.61 11.04 4.37
N THR A 41 0.63 9.82 4.90
CA THR A 41 1.65 8.78 4.64
C THR A 41 1.03 7.54 3.99
N GLY A 42 -0.16 7.67 3.43
CA GLY A 42 -0.86 6.56 2.79
C GLY A 42 -0.20 6.14 1.48
N PHE A 43 -0.40 4.88 1.11
CA PHE A 43 -0.05 4.34 -0.21
C PHE A 43 -0.84 3.04 -0.48
N VAL A 44 -0.57 2.36 -1.59
CA VAL A 44 -1.09 1.02 -1.87
C VAL A 44 0.06 0.04 -1.87
N THR A 45 -0.09 -1.12 -1.25
CA THR A 45 0.88 -2.22 -1.35
C THR A 45 0.30 -3.38 -2.15
N ILE A 46 1.12 -3.99 -3.00
CA ILE A 46 0.73 -5.07 -3.90
C ILE A 46 1.67 -6.24 -3.68
N LEU A 47 1.10 -7.40 -3.36
CA LEU A 47 1.81 -8.67 -3.23
C LEU A 47 1.48 -9.58 -4.42
N ASP A 48 2.46 -10.37 -4.85
CA ASP A 48 2.27 -11.45 -5.82
C ASP A 48 1.81 -12.77 -5.16
N GLY A 49 1.60 -13.81 -5.98
CA GLY A 49 1.15 -15.13 -5.55
C GLY A 49 2.17 -15.86 -4.65
N ASP A 50 3.45 -15.46 -4.71
CA ASP A 50 4.51 -15.95 -3.82
C ASP A 50 4.56 -15.19 -2.49
N ASN A 51 3.65 -14.22 -2.30
CA ASN A 51 3.52 -13.36 -1.14
C ASN A 51 4.68 -12.37 -0.96
N LYS A 52 5.31 -11.98 -2.06
CA LYS A 52 6.32 -10.93 -2.10
C LYS A 52 5.64 -9.61 -2.44
N VAL A 53 5.99 -8.53 -1.75
CA VAL A 53 5.58 -7.18 -2.15
C VAL A 53 6.35 -6.81 -3.40
N VAL A 54 5.62 -6.63 -4.50
CA VAL A 54 6.18 -6.36 -5.83
C VAL A 54 6.02 -4.90 -6.25
N SER A 55 5.10 -4.16 -5.62
CA SER A 55 4.89 -2.75 -5.92
C SER A 55 4.22 -2.02 -4.76
N ASN A 56 4.55 -0.74 -4.62
CA ASN A 56 3.91 0.17 -3.67
C ASN A 56 3.49 1.49 -4.35
N PRO A 57 2.41 1.55 -5.15
CA PRO A 57 1.98 2.81 -5.75
C PRO A 57 1.70 3.89 -4.68
N GLY A 58 2.31 5.07 -4.83
CA GLY A 58 2.30 6.13 -3.81
C GLY A 58 3.31 5.95 -2.68
N GLY A 59 4.05 4.84 -2.68
CA GLY A 59 5.14 4.51 -1.79
C GLY A 59 6.49 4.45 -2.51
N GLU A 60 7.53 4.15 -1.76
CA GLU A 60 8.84 3.79 -2.29
C GLU A 60 8.86 2.34 -2.80
N GLU A 61 9.73 2.05 -3.77
CA GLU A 61 9.93 0.70 -4.29
C GLU A 61 10.27 -0.28 -3.15
N PRO A 62 9.61 -1.44 -3.05
CA PRO A 62 9.88 -2.40 -1.99
C PRO A 62 11.31 -2.95 -2.12
N THR A 63 12.09 -2.84 -1.05
CA THR A 63 13.46 -3.35 -1.01
C THR A 63 13.57 -4.61 -0.16
N TYR A 64 14.45 -5.51 -0.58
CA TYR A 64 14.69 -6.78 0.09
C TYR A 64 16.19 -6.94 0.40
N ILE A 65 16.53 -7.25 1.65
CA ILE A 65 17.89 -7.57 2.06
C ILE A 65 17.88 -9.02 2.58
N ASN A 66 18.68 -9.88 1.96
CA ASN A 66 18.72 -11.32 2.28
C ASN A 66 17.35 -12.02 2.23
N GLY A 67 16.47 -11.57 1.32
CA GLY A 67 15.11 -12.11 1.18
C GLY A 67 14.09 -11.57 2.18
N GLU A 68 14.48 -10.68 3.10
CA GLU A 68 13.56 -10.03 4.03
C GLU A 68 13.12 -8.66 3.50
N LEU A 69 11.80 -8.42 3.50
CA LEU A 69 11.23 -7.13 3.14
C LEU A 69 11.67 -6.07 4.17
N GLN A 70 12.24 -4.97 3.69
CA GLN A 70 12.61 -3.84 4.53
C GLN A 70 11.40 -2.94 4.80
N THR A 71 11.52 -2.07 5.81
CA THR A 71 10.47 -1.09 6.15
C THR A 71 10.07 -0.29 4.92
N MET A 72 8.78 -0.30 4.61
CA MET A 72 8.20 0.45 3.51
C MET A 72 7.79 1.85 3.96
N HIS A 73 7.93 2.80 3.05
CA HIS A 73 7.61 4.21 3.29
C HIS A 73 6.73 4.75 2.16
N ASN A 74 5.95 5.79 2.45
CA ASN A 74 5.31 6.60 1.43
C ASN A 74 6.36 7.27 0.53
N ALA A 75 5.97 7.67 -0.68
CA ALA A 75 6.86 8.40 -1.59
C ALA A 75 7.29 9.75 -0.99
N GLN A 76 8.44 10.26 -1.43
CA GLN A 76 8.98 11.54 -0.97
C GLN A 76 7.97 12.69 -1.11
N ASP A 77 7.26 12.71 -2.25
CA ASP A 77 6.10 13.57 -2.47
C ASP A 77 4.83 12.74 -2.24
N PRO A 78 4.11 12.92 -1.12
CA PRO A 78 2.96 12.09 -0.81
C PRO A 78 1.84 12.26 -1.84
N ILE A 79 1.40 11.13 -2.41
CA ILE A 79 0.29 11.09 -3.38
C ILE A 79 -1.05 10.85 -2.66
N PHE A 80 -1.04 10.04 -1.61
CA PHE A 80 -2.22 9.68 -0.84
C PHE A 80 -2.15 10.21 0.59
N ASN A 81 -3.33 10.53 1.12
CA ASN A 81 -3.52 10.93 2.51
C ASN A 81 -3.56 9.69 3.42
N HIS A 82 -4.73 9.09 3.60
CA HIS A 82 -4.92 7.84 4.34
C HIS A 82 -5.61 6.81 3.44
N GLY A 83 -4.82 6.10 2.64
CA GLY A 83 -5.31 5.08 1.70
C GLY A 83 -5.97 3.92 2.45
N HIS A 84 -7.28 3.98 2.64
CA HIS A 84 -7.98 3.08 3.54
C HIS A 84 -8.38 1.77 2.86
N ASP A 85 -8.84 1.83 1.62
CA ASP A 85 -9.21 0.64 0.86
C ASP A 85 -8.90 0.85 -0.63
N VAL A 86 -8.87 -0.26 -1.37
CA VAL A 86 -8.63 -0.28 -2.80
C VAL A 86 -9.71 -1.09 -3.51
N PHE A 87 -10.11 -0.64 -4.69
CA PHE A 87 -10.88 -1.44 -5.63
C PHE A 87 -10.05 -1.66 -6.90
N VAL A 88 -10.13 -2.86 -7.46
CA VAL A 88 -9.44 -3.26 -8.69
C VAL A 88 -10.50 -3.47 -9.77
N ASP A 89 -10.40 -2.76 -10.90
CA ASP A 89 -11.31 -2.97 -12.03
C ASP A 89 -10.80 -4.07 -12.98
N PRO A 90 -11.61 -4.50 -13.98
CA PRO A 90 -11.21 -5.55 -14.91
C PRO A 90 -9.96 -5.23 -15.77
N ASP A 91 -9.66 -3.94 -16.00
CA ASP A 91 -8.46 -3.48 -16.69
C ASP A 91 -7.25 -3.37 -15.74
N LYS A 92 -7.44 -3.77 -14.48
CA LYS A 92 -6.48 -3.76 -13.38
C LYS A 92 -6.03 -2.35 -12.96
N ASN A 93 -6.88 -1.35 -13.22
CA ASN A 93 -6.73 -0.03 -12.61
C ASN A 93 -7.13 -0.10 -11.13
N LEU A 94 -6.55 0.79 -10.33
CA LEU A 94 -6.83 0.86 -8.90
C LEU A 94 -7.63 2.11 -8.56
N TYR A 95 -8.57 1.98 -7.64
CA TYR A 95 -9.34 3.09 -7.09
C TYR A 95 -9.08 3.12 -5.59
N VAL A 96 -8.35 4.14 -5.15
CA VAL A 96 -7.91 4.26 -3.75
C VAL A 96 -8.91 5.11 -2.98
N CYS A 97 -9.64 4.48 -2.07
CA CYS A 97 -10.59 5.13 -1.18
C CYS A 97 -9.86 5.64 0.05
N GLN A 98 -9.96 6.94 0.31
CA GLN A 98 -9.21 7.58 1.38
C GLN A 98 -10.10 7.93 2.58
N TRP A 99 -9.59 7.71 3.78
CA TRP A 99 -10.25 8.12 5.02
C TRP A 99 -9.68 9.46 5.52
N ASN A 100 -10.51 10.32 6.13
CA ASN A 100 -10.06 11.60 6.69
C ASN A 100 -9.14 12.44 5.76
N ALA A 101 -9.50 12.47 4.47
CA ALA A 101 -8.69 12.97 3.37
C ALA A 101 -9.42 14.08 2.61
N TYR A 102 -9.80 15.15 3.33
CA TYR A 102 -10.39 16.37 2.75
C TYR A 102 -11.61 16.16 1.85
N ASN A 103 -12.41 15.12 2.11
CA ASN A 103 -13.55 14.72 1.27
C ASN A 103 -13.17 14.45 -0.21
N THR A 104 -11.94 13.97 -0.44
CA THR A 104 -11.50 13.55 -1.77
C THR A 104 -12.35 12.40 -2.29
N ALA A 105 -12.67 12.43 -3.58
CA ALA A 105 -13.16 11.26 -4.29
C ALA A 105 -12.05 10.19 -4.36
N PRO A 106 -12.39 8.92 -4.63
CA PRO A 106 -11.38 7.89 -4.87
C PRO A 106 -10.39 8.32 -5.95
N ILE A 107 -9.11 8.11 -5.70
CA ILE A 107 -8.05 8.41 -6.67
C ILE A 107 -7.89 7.18 -7.57
N LYS A 108 -8.02 7.38 -8.88
CA LYS A 108 -7.77 6.35 -9.89
C LYS A 108 -6.27 6.30 -10.22
N LEU A 109 -5.68 5.11 -10.16
CA LEU A 109 -4.39 4.79 -10.76
C LEU A 109 -4.61 3.93 -11.99
N GLU A 110 -4.04 4.33 -13.12
CA GLU A 110 -4.10 3.55 -14.34
C GLU A 110 -2.94 2.56 -14.39
N ARG A 111 -3.23 1.33 -14.82
CA ARG A 111 -2.19 0.34 -15.03
C ARG A 111 -1.35 0.73 -16.25
N VAL A 112 -0.02 0.68 -16.10
CA VAL A 112 0.97 0.95 -17.15
C VAL A 112 1.76 -0.30 -17.53
#